data_AF-X0XRR8-F1
#
_entry.id   AF-X0XRR8-F1
#
_cell.length_a   1.000
_cell.length_b   1.000
_cell.length_c   1.000
_cell.angle_alpha   90.00
_cell.angle_beta   90.00
_cell.angle_gamma   90.00
#
_symmetry.space_group_name_H-M   'P 1'
#
loop_
_entity.id
_entity.type
_entity.pdbx_description
1 polymer ?
#
loop_
_entity_poly.entity_id
_entity_poly.type
_entity_poly.pdbx_seq_one_letter_code
_entity_poly.pdbx_strand_id
1 'polypeptide(L)' 'ERQLRERVADLIASERSVTVAQVREALDSSRKYVVPFLEHLDRIGFTKRVGDRRVLADVEAGNRT' A
#
# COMPACT_ATOMS: atom_id res chain seq x y z
N GLU A 1 4.90 -4.33 -13.02
CA GLU A 1 4.95 -3.50 -11.78
C GLU A 1 3.89 -2.40 -11.73
N ARG A 2 3.71 -1.59 -12.79
CA ARG A 2 2.76 -0.45 -12.78
C ARG A 2 1.32 -0.83 -12.37
N GLN A 3 0.73 -1.85 -12.97
CA GLN A 3 -0.63 -2.34 -12.61
C GLN A 3 -0.77 -2.81 -11.15
N LEU A 4 0.27 -3.44 -10.58
CA LEU A 4 0.25 -3.90 -9.18
C LEU A 4 0.25 -2.70 -8.24
N ARG A 5 1.08 -1.69 -8.56
CA ARG A 5 1.13 -0.44 -7.80
C ARG A 5 -0.19 0.32 -7.88
N GLU A 6 -0.80 0.39 -9.06
CA GLU A 6 -2.11 1.04 -9.26
C GLU A 6 -3.21 0.34 -8.47
N ARG A 7 -3.27 -1.01 -8.48
CA ARG A 7 -4.22 -1.77 -7.65
C ARG A 7 -4.05 -1.51 -6.16
N VAL A 8 -2.81 -1.44 -5.68
CA VAL A 8 -2.54 -1.12 -4.26
C VAL A 8 -2.93 0.32 -3.96
N ALA A 9 -2.68 1.26 -4.87
CA ALA A 9 -3.08 2.65 -4.72
C ALA A 9 -4.60 2.80 -4.63
N ASP A 10 -5.34 2.15 -5.52
CA ASP A 10 -6.80 2.16 -5.58
C ASP A 10 -7.41 1.54 -4.31
N LEU A 11 -6.86 0.41 -3.86
CA LEU A 11 -7.27 -0.24 -2.61
C LEU A 11 -7.06 0.69 -1.41
N ILE A 12 -5.90 1.34 -1.32
CA ILE A 12 -5.61 2.28 -0.23
C ILE A 12 -6.48 3.55 -0.34
N ALA A 13 -6.77 4.03 -1.54
CA ALA A 13 -7.65 5.16 -1.75
C ALA A 13 -9.10 4.86 -1.31
N SER A 14 -9.58 3.64 -1.57
CA SER A 14 -10.93 3.20 -1.18
C SER A 14 -11.06 2.95 0.32
N GLU A 15 -10.11 2.25 0.93
CA GLU A 15 -10.18 1.86 2.36
C GLU A 15 -9.49 2.85 3.31
N ARG A 16 -8.85 3.91 2.79
CA ARG A 16 -7.94 4.87 3.46
C ARG A 16 -6.68 4.25 4.08
N SER A 17 -6.74 2.99 4.46
CA SER A 17 -5.65 2.23 5.06
C SER A 17 -5.85 0.74 4.77
N VAL A 18 -4.77 0.03 4.49
CA VAL A 18 -4.82 -1.40 4.14
C VAL A 18 -3.90 -2.21 5.02
N THR A 19 -4.30 -3.43 5.33
CA THR A 19 -3.44 -4.43 5.99
C THR A 19 -2.68 -5.26 4.95
N VAL A 20 -1.62 -5.95 5.37
CA VAL A 20 -0.95 -6.96 4.53
C VAL A 20 -1.95 -7.99 4.00
N ALA A 21 -2.96 -8.33 4.82
CA ALA A 21 -3.95 -9.33 4.47
C ALA A 21 -4.85 -8.89 3.32
N GLN A 22 -5.33 -7.64 3.35
CA GLN A 22 -6.16 -7.07 2.28
C GLN A 22 -5.39 -6.94 0.98
N VAL A 23 -4.14 -6.46 1.04
CA VAL A 23 -3.29 -6.38 -0.16
C VAL A 23 -3.04 -7.77 -0.76
N ARG A 24 -2.87 -8.79 0.09
CA ARG A 24 -2.73 -10.18 -0.36
C ARG A 24 -3.95 -10.65 -1.17
N GLU A 25 -5.15 -10.40 -0.66
CA GLU A 25 -6.38 -10.80 -1.33
C GLU A 25 -6.64 -9.99 -2.59
N ALA A 26 -6.41 -8.68 -2.57
CA ALA A 26 -6.59 -7.81 -3.73
C ALA A 26 -5.59 -8.13 -4.87
N LEU A 27 -4.38 -8.59 -4.52
CA LEU A 27 -3.37 -8.99 -5.49
C LEU A 27 -3.45 -10.47 -5.88
N ASP A 28 -4.36 -11.24 -5.29
CA ASP A 28 -4.47 -12.70 -5.43
C ASP A 28 -3.11 -13.40 -5.38
N SER A 29 -2.28 -13.01 -4.40
CA SER A 29 -0.88 -13.39 -4.34
C SER A 29 -0.48 -13.95 -2.97
N SER A 30 0.69 -14.60 -2.89
CA SER A 30 1.17 -15.16 -1.63
C SER A 30 1.98 -14.15 -0.82
N ARG A 31 1.99 -14.31 0.51
CA ARG A 31 2.76 -13.47 1.44
C ARG A 31 4.25 -13.38 1.09
N LYS A 32 4.79 -14.43 0.48
CA LYS A 32 6.17 -14.49 -0.02
C LYS A 32 6.51 -13.37 -1.02
N TYR A 33 5.51 -12.90 -1.78
CA TYR A 33 5.68 -11.84 -2.78
C TYR A 33 5.12 -10.49 -2.31
N VAL A 34 4.01 -10.50 -1.56
CA VAL A 34 3.33 -9.27 -1.12
C VAL A 34 4.14 -8.51 -0.07
N VAL A 35 4.76 -9.22 0.89
CA VAL A 35 5.57 -8.58 1.94
C VAL A 35 6.75 -7.79 1.34
N PRO A 36 7.65 -8.40 0.55
CA PRO A 36 8.77 -7.65 -0.04
C PRO A 36 8.30 -6.55 -1.01
N PHE A 37 7.16 -6.74 -1.70
CA PHE A 37 6.58 -5.68 -2.53
C PHE A 37 6.14 -4.47 -1.69
N LEU A 38 5.44 -4.69 -0.59
CA LEU A 38 5.03 -3.61 0.32
C LEU A 38 6.23 -2.96 1.01
N GLU A 39 7.25 -3.72 1.41
CA GLU A 39 8.49 -3.17 1.95
C GLU A 39 9.23 -2.31 0.92
N HIS A 40 9.22 -2.71 -0.35
CA HIS A 40 9.75 -1.89 -1.43
C HIS A 40 8.96 -0.58 -1.57
N LEU A 41 7.63 -0.64 -1.55
CA LEU A 41 6.76 0.55 -1.59
C LEU A 41 6.96 1.48 -0.38
N ASP A 42 7.17 0.92 0.81
CA ASP A 42 7.51 1.68 2.01
C ASP A 42 8.90 2.35 1.87
N ARG A 43 9.88 1.63 1.30
CA ARG A 43 11.26 2.14 1.10
C ARG A 43 11.34 3.30 0.11
N ILE A 44 10.54 3.28 -0.96
CA ILE A 44 10.48 4.36 -1.95
C ILE A 44 9.56 5.50 -1.52
N GLY A 45 8.94 5.43 -0.34
CA GLY A 45 8.02 6.44 0.16
C GLY A 45 6.68 6.46 -0.58
N PHE A 46 6.25 5.34 -1.17
CA PHE A 46 4.93 5.23 -1.78
C PHE A 46 3.85 4.90 -0.74
N THR A 47 4.14 3.97 0.16
CA THR A 47 3.31 3.66 1.31
C THR A 47 4.01 4.05 2.61
N LYS A 48 3.22 4.24 3.66
CA LYS A 48 3.72 4.47 5.02
C LYS A 48 2.97 3.56 5.97
N ARG A 49 3.73 2.88 6.83
CA ARG A 49 3.14 2.09 7.92
C ARG A 49 2.70 3.00 9.07
N VAL A 50 1.43 2.89 9.45
CA VAL A 50 0.82 3.57 10.60
C VAL A 50 0.20 2.50 11.51
N GLY A 51 0.96 2.09 12.53
CA GLY A 51 0.59 0.97 13.41
C GLY A 51 0.57 -0.37 12.66
N ASP A 52 -0.61 -0.99 12.59
CA ASP A 52 -0.81 -2.28 11.89
C ASP A 52 -1.23 -2.13 10.42
N ARG A 53 -1.54 -0.90 9.98
CA ARG A 53 -2.02 -0.61 8.63
C ARG A 53 -0.99 0.17 7.82
N ARG A 54 -1.15 0.16 6.50
CA ARG A 54 -0.39 0.97 5.55
C ARG A 54 -1.31 1.98 4.87
N VAL A 55 -0.83 3.20 4.74
CA VAL A 55 -1.50 4.30 4.03
C VAL A 55 -0.61 4.77 2.88
N LEU A 56 -1.17 5.50 1.91
CA LEU A 56 -0.39 6.11 0.84
C LEU A 56 0.37 7.30 1.42
N ALA A 57 1.68 7.39 1.16
CA ALA A 57 2.49 8.49 1.67
C ALA A 57 2.26 9.79 0.89
N ASP A 58 1.86 9.69 -0.39
CA ASP A 58 1.61 10.83 -1.28
C ASP A 58 0.32 11.59 -0.91
N VAL A 59 -0.69 10.87 -0.42
CA VAL A 59 -2.00 11.46 -0.08
C VAL A 59 -1.92 12.41 1.12
N GLU A 60 -0.89 12.26 1.97
CA GLU A 60 -0.66 13.15 3.13
C GLU A 60 0.25 14.36 2.81
N ALA A 61 0.97 14.35 1.69
CA ALA A 61 1.84 15.47 1.31
C ALA A 61 1.07 16.66 0.70
N GLY A 62 -0.18 16.42 0.23
CA GLY A 62 -1.04 17.44 -0.38
C GLY A 62 -2.14 18.02 0.52
N ASN A 63 -2.34 17.49 1.73
CA ASN A 63 -3.40 17.96 2.65
C ASN A 63 -2.88 18.83 3.80
N ARG A 64 -1.78 19.57 3.57
CA ARG A 64 -1.35 20.66 4.45
C ARG A 64 -2.14 21.91 4.10
N THR A 65 -3.21 22.12 4.86
CA THR A 65 -3.69 23.45 5.25
C THR A 65 -2.53 24.29 5.81
#